data_AF-A0A7V9AKP7-F1
#
_entry.id   AF-A0A7V9AKP7-F1
#
_cell.length_a   1.000
_cell.length_b   1.000
_cell.length_c   1.000
_cell.angle_alpha   90.00
_cell.angle_beta   90.00
_cell.angle_gamma   90.00
#
_symmetry.space_group_name_H-M   'P 1'
#
loop_
_entity.id
_entity.type
_entity.pdbx_description
1 polymer ?
#
loop_
_entity_poly.entity_id
_entity_poly.type
_entity_poly.pdbx_seq_one_letter_code
_entity_poly.pdbx_strand_id
1 'polypeptide(L)'
;EADVLTFHVPSTDVTRNMLDARTIGQLKHGVVVLNMARGDVVDQDALAAALRGGQVAAAGVDVFPVEPCTHSPLFGLPNVIVTPHTAGSSAEALEAVGRVIGTTTLAALRGESVPNAVNLPRATLEAPELRRLTTVAGAAGHLLSVLVSDIPREIRLSVRGMVSPDVAQHVLNAALSSAFQRWLDRRVTPVNANVVADDMNVEIGPPTIDQDENALPQFLFEVCGESTHTVTVTWDRPYAGIVAVDKFSLERPLAGHVLITHHHDQPGVIGTLGMILGRHGVNIAGMQVGRVAPLGEALMVTNVDEAIPPEALAEIQACVAVEHAFVVSLPPFDAEPDPVALSAITAAAIAAK
;
A
#
# COMPACT_ATOMS: atom_id res chain seq x y z
N GLU A 1 -15.77 38.02 11.49
CA GLU A 1 -14.90 38.42 12.63
C GLU A 1 -13.44 38.67 12.23
N ALA A 2 -12.90 37.95 11.24
CA ALA A 2 -11.50 38.09 10.82
C ALA A 2 -11.11 39.50 10.32
N ASP A 3 -9.93 39.95 10.73
CA ASP A 3 -9.24 41.13 10.20
C ASP A 3 -8.39 40.81 8.97
N VAL A 4 -7.88 39.59 8.89
CA VAL A 4 -7.14 39.04 7.75
C VAL A 4 -7.73 37.68 7.41
N LEU A 5 -8.09 37.49 6.14
CA LEU A 5 -8.62 36.25 5.60
C LEU A 5 -7.60 35.66 4.62
N THR A 6 -7.12 34.45 4.87
CA THR A 6 -6.19 33.73 3.98
C THR A 6 -6.77 32.39 3.55
N PHE A 7 -6.55 32.02 2.28
CA PHE A 7 -7.01 30.76 1.73
C PHE A 7 -5.87 29.74 1.63
N HIS A 8 -6.14 28.52 2.11
CA HIS A 8 -5.25 27.35 2.05
C HIS A 8 -6.04 26.08 1.72
N VAL A 9 -6.83 26.14 0.64
CA VAL A 9 -7.77 25.08 0.25
C VAL A 9 -7.43 24.53 -1.13
N PRO A 10 -7.73 23.25 -1.41
CA PRO A 10 -7.64 22.71 -2.76
C PRO A 10 -8.72 23.31 -3.66
N SER A 11 -8.58 23.13 -4.98
CA SER A 11 -9.63 23.45 -5.95
C SER A 11 -10.54 22.22 -6.05
N THR A 12 -11.80 22.41 -5.66
CA THR A 12 -12.88 21.41 -5.67
C THR A 12 -14.19 22.14 -5.95
N ASP A 13 -15.26 21.41 -6.26
CA ASP A 13 -16.58 22.03 -6.49
C ASP A 13 -17.12 22.76 -5.26
N VAL A 14 -16.72 22.34 -4.05
CA VAL A 14 -17.13 22.96 -2.78
C VAL A 14 -16.36 24.25 -2.50
N THR A 15 -15.11 24.34 -2.95
CA THR A 15 -14.21 25.49 -2.67
C THR A 15 -14.22 26.52 -3.79
N ARG A 16 -14.76 26.18 -4.97
CA ARG A 16 -14.93 27.08 -6.11
C ARG A 16 -15.81 28.27 -5.73
N ASN A 17 -15.29 29.48 -5.92
CA ASN A 17 -15.92 30.76 -5.59
C ASN A 17 -16.49 30.81 -4.16
N MET A 18 -15.83 30.13 -3.21
CA MET A 18 -16.26 30.18 -1.81
C MET A 18 -16.23 31.61 -1.25
N LEU A 19 -15.40 32.48 -1.81
CA LEU A 19 -15.47 33.93 -1.61
C LEU A 19 -16.08 34.62 -2.84
N ASP A 20 -17.40 34.66 -2.86
CA ASP A 20 -18.21 35.39 -3.84
C ASP A 20 -18.68 36.75 -3.28
N ALA A 21 -19.43 37.52 -4.08
CA ALA A 21 -19.98 38.81 -3.68
C ALA A 21 -20.85 38.75 -2.41
N ARG A 22 -21.59 37.64 -2.22
CA ARG A 22 -22.45 37.45 -1.05
C ARG A 22 -21.61 37.24 0.21
N THR A 23 -20.61 36.38 0.15
CA THR A 23 -19.71 36.09 1.26
C THR A 23 -18.85 37.31 1.61
N ILE A 24 -18.40 38.07 0.62
CA ILE A 24 -17.67 39.33 0.84
C ILE A 24 -18.50 40.34 1.64
N GLY A 25 -19.80 40.44 1.37
CA GLY A 25 -20.71 41.32 2.10
C GLY A 25 -20.87 40.98 3.60
N GLN A 26 -20.51 39.76 4.00
CA GLN A 26 -20.54 39.29 5.39
C GLN A 26 -19.21 39.49 6.11
N LEU A 27 -18.16 39.85 5.39
CA LEU A 27 -16.85 40.08 5.98
C LEU A 27 -16.86 41.34 6.85
N LYS A 28 -15.90 41.40 7.77
CA LYS A 28 -15.61 42.62 8.51
C LYS A 28 -15.21 43.72 7.52
N HIS A 29 -15.80 44.89 7.64
CA HIS A 29 -15.42 46.03 6.82
C HIS A 29 -13.95 46.38 7.06
N GLY A 30 -13.18 46.56 5.98
CA GLY A 30 -11.75 46.84 6.05
C GLY A 30 -10.86 45.60 6.22
N VAL A 31 -11.38 44.39 6.00
CA VAL A 31 -10.60 43.14 6.02
C VAL A 31 -9.50 43.13 4.94
N VAL A 32 -8.41 42.41 5.19
CA VAL A 32 -7.38 42.07 4.19
C VAL A 32 -7.59 40.65 3.68
N VAL A 33 -7.57 40.45 2.36
CA VAL A 33 -7.79 39.13 1.74
C VAL A 33 -6.54 38.61 1.04
N LEU A 34 -6.11 37.40 1.36
CA LEU A 34 -4.93 36.75 0.78
C LEU A 34 -5.31 35.43 0.09
N ASN A 35 -5.00 35.29 -1.20
CA ASN A 35 -5.16 34.05 -1.94
C ASN A 35 -3.87 33.64 -2.65
N MET A 36 -3.18 32.67 -2.05
CA MET A 36 -2.02 31.98 -2.61
C MET A 36 -2.28 30.47 -2.76
N ALA A 37 -3.57 30.07 -2.76
CA ALA A 37 -3.97 28.67 -2.82
C ALA A 37 -4.33 28.23 -4.24
N ARG A 38 -5.53 28.59 -4.71
CA ARG A 38 -6.04 28.24 -6.04
C ARG A 38 -6.83 29.40 -6.65
N GLY A 39 -6.69 29.57 -7.96
CA GLY A 39 -7.21 30.73 -8.69
C GLY A 39 -8.73 30.86 -8.70
N ASP A 40 -9.44 29.75 -8.54
CA ASP A 40 -10.91 29.66 -8.59
C ASP A 40 -11.59 29.70 -7.22
N VAL A 41 -10.85 29.98 -6.15
CA VAL A 41 -11.38 30.04 -4.77
C VAL A 41 -12.08 31.38 -4.50
N VAL A 42 -11.60 32.45 -5.13
CA VAL A 42 -12.10 33.82 -4.96
C VAL A 42 -12.59 34.35 -6.29
N ASP A 43 -13.82 34.88 -6.30
CA ASP A 43 -14.34 35.61 -7.45
C ASP A 43 -13.58 36.94 -7.59
N GLN A 44 -12.78 37.07 -8.66
CA GLN A 44 -11.92 38.23 -8.88
C GLN A 44 -12.70 39.51 -9.19
N ASP A 45 -13.85 39.41 -9.84
CA ASP A 45 -14.68 40.57 -10.15
C ASP A 45 -15.35 41.10 -8.87
N ALA A 46 -15.87 40.18 -8.05
CA ALA A 46 -16.44 40.52 -6.75
C ALA A 46 -15.39 41.13 -5.81
N LEU A 47 -14.19 40.55 -5.75
CA LEU A 47 -13.09 41.09 -4.96
C LEU A 47 -12.68 42.49 -5.44
N ALA A 48 -12.54 42.70 -6.75
CA ALA A 48 -12.19 43.99 -7.32
C ALA A 48 -13.25 45.06 -7.00
N ALA A 49 -14.54 44.72 -7.09
CA ALA A 49 -15.62 45.62 -6.72
C ALA A 49 -15.57 45.98 -5.24
N ALA A 50 -15.32 45.01 -4.36
CA ALA A 50 -15.24 45.21 -2.92
C ALA A 50 -14.03 46.04 -2.48
N LEU A 51 -12.89 45.89 -3.16
CA LEU A 51 -11.70 46.72 -2.98
C LEU A 51 -11.94 48.17 -3.40
N ARG A 52 -12.58 48.39 -4.55
CA ARG A 52 -12.97 49.73 -5.01
C ARG A 52 -14.01 50.38 -4.10
N GLY A 53 -14.92 49.57 -3.55
CA GLY A 53 -15.98 50.00 -2.63
C GLY A 53 -15.53 50.15 -1.17
N GLY A 54 -14.29 49.79 -0.83
CA GLY A 54 -13.74 49.89 0.52
C GLY A 54 -14.20 48.81 1.51
N GLN A 55 -15.04 47.85 1.10
CA GLN A 55 -15.41 46.71 1.94
C GLN A 55 -14.20 45.86 2.31
N VAL A 56 -13.28 45.67 1.35
CA VAL A 56 -11.97 45.04 1.55
C VAL A 56 -10.92 46.14 1.51
N ALA A 57 -10.07 46.23 2.53
CA ALA A 57 -9.05 47.27 2.61
C ALA A 57 -7.89 47.00 1.64
N ALA A 58 -7.44 45.75 1.55
CA ALA A 58 -6.34 45.35 0.67
C ALA A 58 -6.43 43.86 0.31
N ALA A 59 -5.75 43.46 -0.77
CA ALA A 59 -5.63 42.07 -1.15
C ALA A 59 -4.22 41.66 -1.61
N GLY A 60 -3.87 40.39 -1.40
CA GLY A 60 -2.71 39.73 -1.96
C GLY A 60 -3.15 38.52 -2.78
N VAL A 61 -2.78 38.45 -4.06
CA VAL A 61 -3.23 37.38 -4.97
C VAL A 61 -2.05 36.84 -5.79
N ASP A 62 -1.73 35.56 -5.60
CA ASP A 62 -0.67 34.88 -6.36
C ASP A 62 -1.21 33.98 -7.49
N VAL A 63 -2.50 33.64 -7.45
CA VAL A 63 -3.12 32.64 -8.32
C VAL A 63 -4.36 33.18 -9.03
N PHE A 64 -4.58 32.73 -10.27
CA PHE A 64 -5.66 33.22 -11.14
C PHE A 64 -6.46 32.05 -11.75
N PRO A 65 -7.77 32.22 -12.05
CA PRO A 65 -8.58 31.14 -12.62
C PRO A 65 -8.03 30.59 -13.94
N VAL A 66 -7.40 31.46 -14.73
CA VAL A 66 -6.73 31.12 -15.98
C VAL A 66 -5.31 31.68 -15.92
N GLU A 67 -4.34 30.81 -16.11
CA GLU A 67 -2.92 31.15 -16.12
C GLU A 67 -2.26 30.66 -17.42
N PRO A 68 -1.36 31.44 -18.05
CA PRO A 68 -0.84 32.74 -17.62
C PRO A 68 -1.88 33.87 -17.65
N CYS A 69 -1.92 34.68 -16.58
CA CYS A 69 -2.87 35.79 -16.46
C CYS A 69 -2.21 37.11 -16.86
N THR A 70 -2.61 37.66 -18.01
CA THR A 70 -2.12 38.97 -18.49
C THR A 70 -3.18 40.07 -18.37
N HIS A 71 -4.39 39.74 -17.95
CA HIS A 71 -5.46 40.68 -17.68
C HIS A 71 -6.23 40.26 -16.41
N SER A 72 -6.47 41.18 -15.50
CA SER A 72 -7.31 40.94 -14.32
C SER A 72 -7.93 42.27 -13.86
N PRO A 73 -9.17 42.27 -13.37
CA PRO A 73 -9.77 43.46 -12.75
C PRO A 73 -9.01 43.94 -11.51
N LEU A 74 -8.13 43.11 -10.95
CA LEU A 74 -7.28 43.42 -9.80
C LEU A 74 -6.00 44.18 -10.19
N PHE A 75 -5.57 44.10 -11.45
CA PHE A 75 -4.35 44.75 -11.91
C PHE A 75 -4.51 46.28 -11.90
N GLY A 76 -3.51 46.97 -11.35
CA GLY A 76 -3.49 48.43 -11.23
C GLY A 76 -4.30 48.99 -10.05
N LEU A 77 -4.96 48.15 -9.25
CA LEU A 77 -5.55 48.60 -7.99
C LEU A 77 -4.43 48.90 -6.98
N PRO A 78 -4.40 50.11 -6.36
CA PRO A 78 -3.29 50.55 -5.52
C PRO A 78 -3.19 49.79 -4.19
N ASN A 79 -4.26 49.11 -3.78
CA ASN A 79 -4.36 48.32 -2.56
C ASN A 79 -4.30 46.80 -2.83
N VAL A 80 -3.80 46.40 -4.00
CA VAL A 80 -3.62 44.98 -4.35
C VAL A 80 -2.17 44.69 -4.69
N ILE A 81 -1.63 43.65 -4.06
CA ILE A 81 -0.36 43.04 -4.45
C ILE A 81 -0.68 41.78 -5.24
N VAL A 82 -0.11 41.68 -6.44
CA VAL A 82 -0.22 40.49 -7.27
C VAL A 82 1.16 39.91 -7.55
N THR A 83 1.26 38.59 -7.57
CA THR A 83 2.46 37.86 -7.97
C THR A 83 2.09 36.76 -8.96
N PRO A 84 2.96 36.39 -9.91
CA PRO A 84 2.60 35.49 -11.01
C PRO A 84 2.82 34.01 -10.63
N HIS A 85 2.04 33.48 -9.68
CA HIS A 85 2.11 32.10 -9.18
C HIS A 85 3.52 31.69 -8.71
N THR A 86 4.11 32.54 -7.87
CA THR A 86 5.50 32.42 -7.42
C THR A 86 5.64 32.02 -5.95
N ALA A 87 4.55 31.87 -5.19
CA ALA A 87 4.62 31.58 -3.77
C ALA A 87 5.38 30.28 -3.45
N GLY A 88 5.36 29.29 -4.35
CA GLY A 88 6.13 28.05 -4.23
C GLY A 88 7.51 28.05 -4.90
N SER A 89 7.92 29.16 -5.53
CA SER A 89 9.11 29.23 -6.39
C SER A 89 10.37 29.69 -5.63
N SER A 90 10.67 29.08 -4.49
CA SER A 90 11.91 29.33 -3.74
C SER A 90 12.99 28.28 -4.05
N ALA A 91 14.26 28.61 -3.82
CA ALA A 91 15.36 27.67 -4.02
C ALA A 91 15.22 26.43 -3.12
N GLU A 92 14.83 26.63 -1.86
CA GLU A 92 14.59 25.59 -0.87
C GLU A 92 13.41 24.69 -1.26
N ALA A 93 12.34 25.28 -1.79
CA ALA A 93 11.18 24.53 -2.28
C ALA A 93 11.55 23.67 -3.49
N LEU A 94 12.31 24.22 -4.45
CA LEU A 94 12.77 23.48 -5.62
C LEU A 94 13.76 22.35 -5.25
N GLU A 95 14.64 22.59 -4.28
CA GLU A 95 15.52 21.54 -3.74
C GLU A 95 14.72 20.41 -3.08
N ALA A 96 13.74 20.76 -2.24
CA ALA A 96 12.87 19.79 -1.60
C ALA A 96 12.08 18.96 -2.61
N VAL A 97 11.52 19.61 -3.64
CA VAL A 97 10.82 18.96 -4.75
C VAL A 97 11.78 18.02 -5.50
N GLY A 98 12.98 18.50 -5.84
CA GLY A 98 14.01 17.70 -6.50
C GLY A 98 14.38 16.44 -5.71
N ARG A 99 14.55 16.54 -4.39
CA ARG A 99 14.81 15.40 -3.51
C ARG A 99 13.68 14.39 -3.52
N VAL A 100 12.42 14.86 -3.45
CA VAL A 100 11.24 13.99 -3.51
C VAL A 100 11.20 13.26 -4.85
N ILE A 101 11.31 13.97 -5.97
CA ILE A 101 11.32 13.40 -7.32
C ILE A 101 12.46 12.39 -7.47
N GLY A 102 13.67 12.71 -7.02
CA GLY A 102 14.82 11.80 -7.12
C GLY A 102 14.59 10.52 -6.32
N THR A 103 14.09 10.64 -5.10
CA THR A 103 13.79 9.49 -4.23
C THR A 103 12.69 8.61 -4.82
N THR A 104 11.57 9.21 -5.24
CA THR A 104 10.45 8.47 -5.81
C THR A 104 10.78 7.85 -7.17
N THR A 105 11.59 8.52 -7.98
CA THR A 105 12.05 7.98 -9.27
C THR A 105 12.96 6.77 -9.06
N LEU A 106 13.91 6.83 -8.13
CA LEU A 106 14.76 5.68 -7.79
C LEU A 106 13.95 4.50 -7.27
N ALA A 107 13.01 4.74 -6.34
CA ALA A 107 12.07 3.73 -5.87
C ALA A 107 11.28 3.12 -7.05
N ALA A 108 10.73 3.98 -7.91
CA ALA A 108 9.99 3.59 -9.10
C ALA A 108 10.83 2.84 -10.14
N LEU A 109 12.15 2.99 -10.18
CA LEU A 109 13.06 2.23 -11.05
C LEU A 109 13.49 0.89 -10.45
N ARG A 110 13.50 0.79 -9.12
CA ARG A 110 13.82 -0.44 -8.38
C ARG A 110 12.60 -1.35 -8.15
N GLY A 111 11.40 -0.86 -8.44
CA GLY A 111 10.16 -1.61 -8.22
C GLY A 111 9.65 -1.49 -6.78
N GLU A 112 10.15 -0.49 -6.05
CA GLU A 112 9.74 -0.20 -4.69
C GLU A 112 8.45 0.64 -4.67
N SER A 113 7.83 0.75 -3.49
CA SER A 113 6.59 1.52 -3.28
C SER A 113 6.80 3.03 -3.51
N VAL A 114 5.86 3.66 -4.22
CA VAL A 114 5.87 5.10 -4.53
C VAL A 114 4.62 5.77 -3.93
N PRO A 115 4.70 6.33 -2.70
CA PRO A 115 3.53 6.80 -1.96
C PRO A 115 2.82 8.02 -2.57
N ASN A 116 3.51 8.80 -3.42
CA ASN A 116 2.97 9.98 -4.09
C ASN A 116 2.64 9.73 -5.58
N ALA A 117 2.48 8.46 -5.98
CA ALA A 117 2.09 8.14 -7.35
C ALA A 117 0.68 8.68 -7.62
N VAL A 118 0.56 9.62 -8.55
CA VAL A 118 -0.69 10.33 -8.87
C VAL A 118 -1.71 9.46 -9.63
N ASN A 119 -1.25 8.34 -10.17
CA ASN A 119 -2.04 7.36 -10.93
C ASN A 119 -2.22 6.04 -10.18
N LEU A 120 -1.81 5.96 -8.91
CA LEU A 120 -2.17 4.86 -8.02
C LEU A 120 -3.45 5.24 -7.28
N PRO A 121 -4.36 4.28 -6.99
CA PRO A 121 -5.43 4.54 -6.04
C PRO A 121 -4.81 5.04 -4.74
N ARG A 122 -5.23 6.23 -4.28
CA ARG A 122 -4.77 6.75 -3.00
C ARG A 122 -5.29 5.82 -1.92
N ALA A 123 -4.41 5.04 -1.30
CA ALA A 123 -4.79 4.25 -0.15
C ALA A 123 -5.10 5.22 1.01
N THR A 124 -6.25 5.02 1.65
CA THR A 124 -6.75 5.70 2.85
C THR A 124 -5.85 5.39 4.04
N LEU A 125 -5.06 4.31 3.94
CA LEU A 125 -4.08 3.89 4.91
C LEU A 125 -2.77 4.68 4.78
N GLU A 126 -2.27 5.21 5.89
CA GLU A 126 -1.01 5.95 5.94
C GLU A 126 0.21 5.01 6.09
N ALA A 127 1.41 5.54 5.83
CA ALA A 127 2.66 4.86 6.22
C ALA A 127 2.82 4.93 7.74
N PRO A 128 3.20 3.85 8.47
CA PRO A 128 3.90 2.64 8.02
C PRO A 128 3.03 1.40 7.75
N GLU A 129 1.74 1.41 8.10
CA GLU A 129 0.85 0.25 7.97
C GLU A 129 0.70 -0.18 6.50
N LEU A 130 0.53 0.79 5.60
CA LEU A 130 0.43 0.52 4.16
C LEU A 130 1.68 -0.19 3.62
N ARG A 131 2.88 0.18 4.10
CA ARG A 131 4.13 -0.45 3.67
C ARG A 131 4.18 -1.92 4.08
N ARG A 132 3.82 -2.25 5.33
CA ARG A 132 3.79 -3.64 5.80
C ARG A 132 2.82 -4.49 4.99
N LEU A 133 1.59 -4.03 4.82
CA LEU A 133 0.60 -4.70 3.98
C LEU A 133 1.10 -4.90 2.55
N THR A 134 1.73 -3.87 1.95
CA THR A 134 2.29 -3.97 0.60
C THR A 134 3.34 -5.09 0.51
N THR A 135 4.25 -5.16 1.48
CA THR A 135 5.31 -6.18 1.43
C THR A 135 4.77 -7.58 1.65
N VAL A 136 3.86 -7.76 2.60
CA VAL A 136 3.24 -9.09 2.86
C VAL A 136 2.37 -9.52 1.68
N ALA A 137 1.62 -8.60 1.07
CA ALA A 137 0.84 -8.88 -0.13
C ALA A 137 1.74 -9.27 -1.33
N GLY A 138 2.85 -8.53 -1.54
CA GLY A 138 3.83 -8.89 -2.56
C GLY A 138 4.43 -10.28 -2.33
N ALA A 139 4.69 -10.65 -1.08
CA ALA A 139 5.16 -11.99 -0.74
C ALA A 139 4.10 -13.08 -0.93
N ALA A 140 2.83 -12.79 -0.62
CA ALA A 140 1.71 -13.68 -0.93
C ALA A 140 1.59 -13.91 -2.45
N GLY A 141 1.72 -12.85 -3.25
CA GLY A 141 1.77 -12.94 -4.70
C GLY A 141 2.94 -13.77 -5.22
N HIS A 142 4.13 -13.59 -4.64
CA HIS A 142 5.29 -14.41 -4.97
C HIS A 142 5.03 -15.89 -4.66
N LEU A 143 4.54 -16.19 -3.46
CA LEU A 143 4.17 -17.54 -3.04
C LEU A 143 3.18 -18.19 -4.00
N LEU A 144 2.11 -17.48 -4.38
CA LEU A 144 1.13 -17.97 -5.37
C LEU A 144 1.77 -18.29 -6.72
N SER A 145 2.69 -17.45 -7.21
CA SER A 145 3.41 -17.70 -8.46
C SER A 145 4.42 -18.84 -8.41
N VAL A 146 4.71 -19.36 -7.21
CA VAL A 146 5.51 -20.57 -7.07
C VAL A 146 4.62 -21.81 -6.95
N LEU A 147 3.50 -21.70 -6.23
CA LEU A 147 2.51 -22.78 -6.14
C LEU A 147 1.89 -23.09 -7.51
N VAL A 148 1.70 -22.07 -8.33
CA VAL A 148 1.21 -22.21 -9.71
C VAL A 148 2.34 -21.89 -10.67
N SER A 149 2.85 -22.91 -11.36
CA SER A 149 4.02 -22.78 -12.24
C SER A 149 3.70 -22.04 -13.55
N ASP A 150 2.48 -22.21 -14.05
CA ASP A 150 1.99 -21.57 -15.28
C ASP A 150 1.13 -20.35 -14.98
N ILE A 151 0.95 -19.48 -15.98
CA ILE A 151 0.04 -18.33 -15.86
C ILE A 151 -1.39 -18.84 -15.62
N PRO A 152 -2.07 -18.43 -14.53
CA PRO A 152 -3.40 -18.91 -14.21
C PRO A 152 -4.46 -18.34 -15.15
N ARG A 153 -5.65 -18.93 -15.14
CA ARG A 153 -6.81 -18.39 -15.86
C ARG A 153 -7.44 -17.22 -15.12
N GLU A 154 -7.43 -17.27 -13.79
CA GLU A 154 -8.15 -16.32 -12.95
C GLU A 154 -7.44 -16.09 -11.62
N ILE A 155 -7.49 -14.85 -11.12
CA ILE A 155 -7.00 -14.47 -9.80
C ILE A 155 -8.10 -13.69 -9.08
N ARG A 156 -8.44 -14.10 -7.86
CA ARG A 156 -9.44 -13.45 -7.00
C ARG A 156 -8.83 -13.00 -5.68
N LEU A 157 -9.32 -11.87 -5.18
CA LEU A 157 -9.10 -11.44 -3.80
C LEU A 157 -10.46 -11.34 -3.09
N SER A 158 -10.60 -12.11 -2.02
CA SER A 158 -11.69 -11.97 -1.05
C SER A 158 -11.14 -11.35 0.22
N VAL A 159 -11.81 -10.33 0.73
CA VAL A 159 -11.42 -9.61 1.95
C VAL A 159 -12.54 -9.75 2.97
N ARG A 160 -12.20 -10.18 4.17
CA ARG A 160 -13.11 -10.19 5.33
C ARG A 160 -12.62 -9.21 6.38
N GLY A 161 -13.54 -8.48 6.99
CA GLY A 161 -13.25 -7.51 8.05
C GLY A 161 -13.29 -6.06 7.57
N MET A 162 -13.06 -5.13 8.49
CA MET A 162 -13.15 -3.69 8.23
C MET A 162 -11.96 -3.17 7.41
N VAL A 163 -12.08 -3.26 6.08
CA VAL A 163 -11.07 -2.80 5.11
C VAL A 163 -11.72 -1.92 4.06
N SER A 164 -11.07 -0.79 3.75
CA SER A 164 -11.57 0.12 2.71
C SER A 164 -11.27 -0.43 1.30
N PRO A 165 -12.14 -0.20 0.29
CA PRO A 165 -11.98 -0.77 -1.04
C PRO A 165 -10.65 -0.43 -1.75
N ASP A 166 -10.15 0.77 -1.52
CA ASP A 166 -8.87 1.26 -2.04
C ASP A 166 -7.66 0.52 -1.42
N VAL A 167 -7.73 0.15 -0.13
CA VAL A 167 -6.69 -0.66 0.52
C VAL A 167 -6.73 -2.09 -0.02
N ALA A 168 -7.92 -2.68 -0.18
CA ALA A 168 -8.08 -4.00 -0.79
C ALA A 168 -7.52 -4.03 -2.22
N GLN A 169 -7.80 -3.01 -3.03
CA GLN A 169 -7.27 -2.89 -4.38
C GLN A 169 -5.74 -2.74 -4.40
N HIS A 170 -5.18 -1.95 -3.49
CA HIS A 170 -3.73 -1.79 -3.36
C HIS A 170 -3.05 -3.12 -3.00
N VAL A 171 -3.63 -3.87 -2.06
CA VAL A 171 -3.16 -5.20 -1.65
C VAL A 171 -3.22 -6.19 -2.82
N LEU A 172 -4.30 -6.20 -3.60
CA LEU A 172 -4.41 -7.00 -4.82
C LEU A 172 -3.28 -6.65 -5.81
N ASN A 173 -3.13 -5.37 -6.15
CA ASN A 173 -2.13 -4.91 -7.12
C ASN A 173 -0.69 -5.23 -6.68
N ALA A 174 -0.39 -5.14 -5.37
CA ALA A 174 0.89 -5.51 -4.82
C ALA A 174 1.19 -7.01 -5.02
N ALA A 175 0.22 -7.88 -4.70
CA ALA A 175 0.35 -9.32 -4.92
C ALA A 175 0.52 -9.65 -6.41
N LEU A 176 -0.32 -9.08 -7.29
CA LEU A 176 -0.24 -9.30 -8.73
C LEU A 176 1.11 -8.88 -9.31
N SER A 177 1.64 -7.73 -8.89
CA SER A 177 2.93 -7.25 -9.38
C SER A 177 4.06 -8.24 -9.13
N SER A 178 4.07 -8.84 -7.94
CA SER A 178 5.06 -9.84 -7.54
C SER A 178 4.86 -11.18 -8.26
N ALA A 179 3.60 -11.61 -8.39
CA ALA A 179 3.27 -12.86 -9.06
C ALA A 179 3.63 -12.83 -10.55
N PHE A 180 3.21 -11.79 -11.27
CA PHE A 180 3.50 -11.64 -12.70
C PHE A 180 4.98 -11.41 -12.99
N GLN A 181 5.71 -10.74 -12.09
CA GLN A 181 7.15 -10.59 -12.26
C GLN A 181 7.84 -11.96 -12.29
N ARG A 182 7.38 -12.93 -11.51
CA ARG A 182 7.92 -14.30 -11.49
C ARG A 182 7.46 -15.14 -12.68
N TRP A 183 6.20 -15.05 -13.10
CA TRP A 183 5.69 -15.81 -14.24
C TRP A 183 6.26 -15.35 -15.58
N LEU A 184 6.49 -14.05 -15.73
CA LEU A 184 6.85 -13.44 -17.02
C LEU A 184 8.33 -13.10 -17.16
N ASP A 185 9.12 -13.27 -16.08
CA ASP A 185 10.53 -12.85 -16.01
C ASP A 185 10.76 -11.43 -16.54
N ARG A 186 9.80 -10.54 -16.29
CA ARG A 186 9.83 -9.14 -16.72
C ARG A 186 9.35 -8.24 -15.59
N ARG A 187 9.74 -6.98 -15.66
CA ARG A 187 9.39 -5.99 -14.64
C ARG A 187 7.89 -5.70 -14.65
N VAL A 188 7.24 -5.93 -13.51
CA VAL A 188 5.84 -5.58 -13.27
C VAL A 188 5.74 -4.74 -11.99
N THR A 189 4.86 -3.76 -11.99
CA THR A 189 4.62 -2.84 -10.89
C THR A 189 3.14 -2.89 -10.50
N PRO A 190 2.77 -2.47 -9.27
CA PRO A 190 1.37 -2.41 -8.89
C PRO A 190 0.51 -1.52 -9.81
N VAL A 191 1.12 -0.57 -10.53
CA VAL A 191 0.42 0.32 -11.48
C VAL A 191 0.01 -0.40 -12.75
N ASN A 192 0.91 -1.20 -13.32
CA ASN A 192 0.68 -1.87 -14.61
C ASN A 192 0.28 -3.35 -14.46
N ALA A 193 0.17 -3.88 -13.25
CA ALA A 193 -0.15 -5.29 -13.01
C ALA A 193 -1.48 -5.73 -13.67
N ASN A 194 -2.53 -4.90 -13.61
CA ASN A 194 -3.81 -5.22 -14.26
C ASN A 194 -3.71 -5.21 -15.79
N VAL A 195 -2.98 -4.26 -16.37
CA VAL A 195 -2.72 -4.22 -17.82
C VAL A 195 -1.94 -5.46 -18.27
N VAL A 196 -0.97 -5.87 -17.46
CA VAL A 196 -0.19 -7.09 -17.72
C VAL A 196 -1.06 -8.34 -17.63
N ALA A 197 -2.03 -8.39 -16.71
CA ALA A 197 -2.98 -9.49 -16.61
C ALA A 197 -3.87 -9.60 -17.85
N ASP A 198 -4.40 -8.46 -18.31
CA ASP A 198 -5.21 -8.38 -19.54
C ASP A 198 -4.42 -8.86 -20.75
N ASP A 199 -3.16 -8.43 -20.90
CA ASP A 199 -2.27 -8.88 -21.98
C ASP A 199 -2.07 -10.41 -21.99
N MET A 200 -2.11 -11.02 -20.80
CA MET A 200 -1.92 -12.47 -20.60
C MET A 200 -3.24 -13.25 -20.59
N ASN A 201 -4.39 -12.60 -20.81
CA ASN A 201 -5.73 -13.18 -20.71
C ASN A 201 -6.02 -13.81 -19.35
N VAL A 202 -5.53 -13.19 -18.27
CA VAL A 202 -5.82 -13.61 -16.89
C VAL A 202 -7.01 -12.78 -16.40
N GLU A 203 -8.09 -13.46 -16.00
CA GLU A 203 -9.27 -12.79 -15.46
C GLU A 203 -8.98 -12.29 -14.04
N ILE A 204 -9.13 -10.98 -13.83
CA ILE A 204 -8.98 -10.35 -12.52
C ILE A 204 -10.22 -9.53 -12.22
N GLY A 205 -11.04 -10.02 -11.29
CA GLY A 205 -12.18 -9.28 -10.76
C GLY A 205 -11.76 -8.25 -9.70
N PRO A 206 -12.61 -7.25 -9.42
CA PRO A 206 -12.39 -6.38 -8.27
C PRO A 206 -12.40 -7.20 -6.97
N PRO A 207 -11.67 -6.76 -5.91
CA PRO A 207 -11.72 -7.41 -4.62
C PRO A 207 -13.16 -7.53 -4.10
N THR A 208 -13.55 -8.73 -3.67
CA THR A 208 -14.83 -8.96 -2.99
C THR A 208 -14.64 -8.66 -1.51
N ILE A 209 -15.45 -7.77 -0.93
CA ILE A 209 -15.25 -7.31 0.45
C ILE A 209 -16.49 -7.63 1.30
N ASP A 210 -16.29 -8.42 2.34
CA ASP A 210 -17.24 -8.74 3.40
C ASP A 210 -16.91 -7.93 4.66
N GLN A 211 -17.70 -6.87 4.91
CA GLN A 211 -17.50 -5.97 6.04
C GLN A 211 -18.01 -6.62 7.33
N ASP A 212 -17.10 -6.98 8.22
CA ASP A 212 -17.40 -7.60 9.51
C ASP A 212 -16.60 -6.87 10.62
N GLU A 213 -17.31 -6.11 11.46
CA GLU A 213 -16.72 -5.32 12.56
C GLU A 213 -16.08 -6.21 13.64
N ASN A 214 -16.47 -7.48 13.73
CA ASN A 214 -16.00 -8.41 14.75
C ASN A 214 -14.89 -9.33 14.23
N ALA A 215 -14.57 -9.26 12.93
CA ALA A 215 -13.51 -10.06 12.34
C ALA A 215 -12.21 -9.26 12.19
N LEU A 216 -11.11 -9.94 12.48
CA LEU A 216 -9.77 -9.49 12.08
C LEU A 216 -9.71 -9.41 10.54
N PRO A 217 -9.20 -8.30 9.98
CA PRO A 217 -8.98 -8.18 8.54
C PRO A 217 -8.16 -9.35 7.97
N GLN A 218 -8.73 -10.03 6.98
CA GLN A 218 -8.10 -11.13 6.25
C GLN A 218 -8.24 -10.93 4.75
N PHE A 219 -7.15 -11.17 4.03
CA PHE A 219 -7.05 -11.11 2.57
C PHE A 219 -6.78 -12.52 2.07
N LEU A 220 -7.81 -13.15 1.49
CA LEU A 220 -7.74 -14.45 0.86
C LEU A 220 -7.49 -14.25 -0.63
N PHE A 221 -6.28 -14.57 -1.07
CA PHE A 221 -5.93 -14.65 -2.48
C PHE A 221 -6.21 -16.06 -2.98
N GLU A 222 -6.86 -16.16 -4.13
CA GLU A 222 -7.15 -17.41 -4.82
C GLU A 222 -6.65 -17.32 -6.26
N VAL A 223 -5.92 -18.33 -6.71
CA VAL A 223 -5.41 -18.45 -8.08
C VAL A 223 -5.94 -19.75 -8.68
N CYS A 224 -6.60 -19.64 -9.83
CA CYS A 224 -7.26 -20.74 -10.52
C CYS A 224 -6.51 -21.08 -11.81
N GLY A 225 -5.69 -22.14 -11.76
CA GLY A 225 -4.99 -22.74 -12.90
C GLY A 225 -5.56 -24.12 -13.23
N GLU A 226 -4.67 -25.10 -13.41
CA GLU A 226 -5.04 -26.53 -13.42
C GLU A 226 -5.52 -27.00 -12.04
N SER A 227 -4.85 -26.52 -10.99
CA SER A 227 -5.24 -26.59 -9.59
C SER A 227 -5.59 -25.21 -9.06
N THR A 228 -6.40 -25.17 -8.00
CA THR A 228 -6.68 -23.94 -7.25
C THR A 228 -5.76 -23.87 -6.04
N HIS A 229 -5.07 -22.75 -5.90
CA HIS A 229 -4.23 -22.47 -4.74
C HIS A 229 -4.67 -21.20 -4.03
N THR A 230 -4.52 -21.18 -2.71
CA THR A 230 -4.90 -20.04 -1.88
C THR A 230 -3.79 -19.61 -0.92
N VAL A 231 -3.74 -18.31 -0.65
CA VAL A 231 -2.87 -17.73 0.38
C VAL A 231 -3.69 -16.73 1.17
N THR A 232 -3.68 -16.87 2.50
CA THR A 232 -4.39 -15.96 3.40
C THR A 232 -3.40 -15.09 4.15
N VAL A 233 -3.59 -13.78 4.04
CA VAL A 233 -2.86 -12.76 4.82
C VAL A 233 -3.79 -12.21 5.89
N THR A 234 -3.31 -12.13 7.12
CA THR A 234 -3.99 -11.41 8.22
C THR A 234 -3.39 -10.03 8.39
N TRP A 235 -4.19 -9.09 8.87
CA TRP A 235 -3.74 -7.75 9.23
C TRP A 235 -4.52 -7.22 10.43
N ASP A 236 -3.83 -6.75 11.46
CA ASP A 236 -4.44 -6.17 12.66
C ASP A 236 -4.06 -4.71 12.91
N ARG A 237 -3.37 -4.08 11.94
CA ARG A 237 -2.68 -2.77 11.97
C ARG A 237 -1.19 -2.85 12.30
N PRO A 238 -0.74 -3.09 13.55
CA PRO A 238 0.68 -3.20 13.84
C PRO A 238 1.32 -4.39 13.13
N TYR A 239 0.58 -5.47 12.91
CA TYR A 239 1.07 -6.70 12.31
C TYR A 239 0.33 -7.04 11.01
N ALA A 240 1.09 -7.59 10.07
CA ALA A 240 0.59 -8.23 8.87
C ALA A 240 1.44 -9.47 8.60
N GLY A 241 0.82 -10.56 8.14
CA GLY A 241 1.58 -11.75 7.77
C GLY A 241 0.72 -12.84 7.16
N ILE A 242 1.38 -13.79 6.51
CA ILE A 242 0.72 -14.95 5.90
C ILE A 242 0.37 -15.94 7.02
N VAL A 243 -0.91 -16.32 7.10
CA VAL A 243 -1.45 -17.20 8.15
C VAL A 243 -2.02 -18.51 7.62
N ALA A 244 -2.24 -18.63 6.31
CA ALA A 244 -2.60 -19.90 5.69
C ALA A 244 -2.11 -19.98 4.26
N VAL A 245 -1.84 -21.20 3.82
CA VAL A 245 -1.50 -21.57 2.44
C VAL A 245 -2.28 -22.83 2.11
N ASP A 246 -3.11 -22.79 1.07
CA ASP A 246 -4.08 -23.83 0.72
C ASP A 246 -4.91 -24.26 1.94
N LYS A 247 -4.83 -25.53 2.31
CA LYS A 247 -5.58 -26.12 3.44
C LYS A 247 -4.82 -26.03 4.77
N PHE A 248 -3.62 -25.45 4.76
CA PHE A 248 -2.72 -25.43 5.90
C PHE A 248 -2.79 -24.08 6.61
N SER A 249 -3.27 -24.08 7.85
CA SER A 249 -3.21 -22.92 8.74
C SER A 249 -1.91 -22.90 9.53
N LEU A 250 -1.36 -21.70 9.72
CA LEU A 250 -0.13 -21.45 10.46
C LEU A 250 -0.45 -20.94 11.86
N GLU A 251 0.33 -21.37 12.85
CA GLU A 251 0.18 -20.95 14.26
C GLU A 251 0.71 -19.54 14.48
N ARG A 252 1.67 -19.11 13.65
CA ARG A 252 2.24 -17.76 13.67
C ARG A 252 2.37 -17.21 12.25
N PRO A 253 2.20 -15.90 12.04
CA PRO A 253 2.40 -15.30 10.73
C PRO A 253 3.85 -15.44 10.27
N LEU A 254 4.05 -15.70 8.98
CA LEU A 254 5.39 -15.78 8.39
C LEU A 254 6.09 -14.41 8.38
N ALA A 255 7.39 -14.39 8.68
CA ALA A 255 8.22 -13.19 8.77
C ALA A 255 9.71 -13.53 8.53
N GLY A 256 10.51 -12.57 8.05
CA GLY A 256 11.92 -12.80 7.74
C GLY A 256 12.15 -13.76 6.56
N HIS A 257 13.20 -14.56 6.60
CA HIS A 257 13.50 -15.54 5.54
C HIS A 257 12.73 -16.83 5.79
N VAL A 258 11.95 -17.27 4.81
CA VAL A 258 11.04 -18.41 4.97
C VAL A 258 11.22 -19.41 3.85
N LEU A 259 11.51 -20.66 4.19
CA LEU A 259 11.43 -21.81 3.29
C LEU A 259 10.05 -22.45 3.39
N ILE A 260 9.40 -22.66 2.26
CA ILE A 260 8.17 -23.45 2.17
C ILE A 260 8.48 -24.69 1.34
N THR A 261 8.09 -25.86 1.84
CA THR A 261 8.25 -27.14 1.15
C THR A 261 6.92 -27.89 1.10
N HIS A 262 6.55 -28.36 -0.08
CA HIS A 262 5.48 -29.33 -0.29
C HIS A 262 6.11 -30.70 -0.51
N HIS A 263 5.75 -31.67 0.31
CA HIS A 263 6.38 -32.98 0.33
C HIS A 263 5.42 -34.08 0.83
N HIS A 264 5.76 -35.33 0.59
CA HIS A 264 5.03 -36.45 1.19
C HIS A 264 5.49 -36.72 2.63
N ASP A 265 4.53 -36.88 3.55
CA ASP A 265 4.78 -37.19 4.97
C ASP A 265 5.36 -38.61 5.11
N GLN A 266 6.69 -38.71 5.03
CA GLN A 266 7.43 -39.95 5.17
C GLN A 266 8.55 -39.81 6.23
N PRO A 267 8.89 -40.90 6.94
CA PRO A 267 9.96 -40.87 7.93
C PRO A 267 11.28 -40.33 7.34
N GLY A 268 11.88 -39.35 8.04
CA GLY A 268 13.21 -38.83 7.71
C GLY A 268 13.24 -37.58 6.83
N VAL A 269 12.12 -37.16 6.23
CA VAL A 269 12.08 -35.96 5.36
C VAL A 269 12.44 -34.69 6.13
N ILE A 270 11.77 -34.42 7.25
CA ILE A 270 12.05 -33.23 8.09
C ILE A 270 13.51 -33.20 8.56
N GLY A 271 14.04 -34.36 8.99
CA GLY A 271 15.44 -34.47 9.42
C GLY A 271 16.42 -34.20 8.28
N THR A 272 16.11 -34.66 7.07
CA THR A 272 16.91 -34.40 5.87
C THR A 272 16.95 -32.91 5.55
N LEU A 273 15.81 -32.24 5.58
CA LEU A 273 15.71 -30.80 5.32
C LEU A 273 16.49 -29.98 6.37
N GLY A 274 16.35 -30.33 7.65
CA GLY A 274 17.13 -29.72 8.73
C GLY A 274 18.64 -29.94 8.58
N MET A 275 19.07 -31.13 8.15
CA MET A 275 20.49 -31.42 7.89
C MET A 275 21.05 -30.62 6.71
N ILE A 276 20.28 -30.44 5.64
CA ILE A 276 20.70 -29.63 4.49
C ILE A 276 20.90 -28.17 4.94
N LEU A 277 19.90 -27.57 5.59
CA LEU A 277 20.00 -26.19 6.10
C LEU A 277 21.20 -26.02 7.04
N GLY A 278 21.40 -26.94 7.98
CA GLY A 278 22.53 -26.90 8.92
C GLY A 278 23.90 -27.04 8.24
N ARG A 279 24.01 -27.88 7.20
CA ARG A 279 25.26 -28.03 6.41
C ARG A 279 25.63 -26.74 5.67
N HIS A 280 24.63 -25.98 5.24
CA HIS A 280 24.81 -24.67 4.61
C HIS A 280 24.87 -23.52 5.61
N GLY A 281 24.93 -23.82 6.92
CA GLY A 281 25.08 -22.82 7.97
C GLY A 281 23.86 -21.94 8.19
N VAL A 282 22.66 -22.39 7.80
CA VAL A 282 21.41 -21.65 7.98
C VAL A 282 20.75 -22.07 9.29
N ASN A 283 20.53 -21.12 10.19
CA ASN A 283 19.85 -21.42 11.46
C ASN A 283 18.32 -21.40 11.31
N ILE A 284 17.64 -22.32 12.00
CA ILE A 284 16.18 -22.42 11.96
C ILE A 284 15.61 -21.68 13.17
N ALA A 285 14.96 -20.54 12.92
CA ALA A 285 14.29 -19.73 13.92
C ALA A 285 12.95 -20.35 14.35
N GLY A 286 12.27 -21.02 13.42
CA GLY A 286 10.98 -21.65 13.68
C GLY A 286 10.60 -22.60 12.55
N MET A 287 9.87 -23.65 12.87
CA MET A 287 9.41 -24.63 11.89
C MET A 287 7.99 -25.07 12.25
N GLN A 288 7.13 -25.11 11.25
CA GLN A 288 5.78 -25.63 11.36
C GLN A 288 5.51 -26.62 10.23
N VAL A 289 4.86 -27.73 10.56
CA VAL A 289 4.48 -28.76 9.60
C VAL A 289 2.99 -29.01 9.69
N GLY A 290 2.29 -28.79 8.58
CA GLY A 290 0.90 -29.18 8.40
C GLY A 290 0.82 -30.41 7.52
N ARG A 291 -0.07 -31.35 7.84
CA ARG A 291 -0.36 -32.54 7.00
C ARG A 291 -1.87 -32.73 6.85
N VAL A 292 -2.30 -33.13 5.65
CA VAL A 292 -3.73 -33.36 5.36
C VAL A 292 -4.20 -34.69 5.95
N ALA A 293 -3.37 -35.72 5.87
CA ALA A 293 -3.60 -37.04 6.46
C ALA A 293 -2.26 -37.72 6.77
N PRO A 294 -2.20 -38.69 7.70
CA PRO A 294 -0.99 -39.48 7.92
C PRO A 294 -0.54 -40.16 6.62
N LEU A 295 0.76 -40.11 6.30
CA LEU A 295 1.35 -40.66 5.07
C LEU A 295 0.87 -40.00 3.76
N GLY A 296 0.25 -38.82 3.84
CA GLY A 296 -0.22 -38.04 2.70
C GLY A 296 0.66 -36.83 2.40
N GLU A 297 0.08 -35.80 1.78
CA GLU A 297 0.73 -34.51 1.52
C GLU A 297 0.95 -33.71 2.81
N ALA A 298 2.11 -33.08 2.87
CA ALA A 298 2.54 -32.20 3.95
C ALA A 298 3.14 -30.91 3.41
N LEU A 299 2.80 -29.80 4.07
CA LEU A 299 3.41 -28.51 3.89
C LEU A 299 4.27 -28.22 5.12
N MET A 300 5.56 -28.00 4.92
CA MET A 300 6.44 -27.49 5.97
C MET A 300 6.86 -26.07 5.65
N VAL A 301 6.69 -25.20 6.63
CA VAL A 301 7.15 -23.82 6.60
C VAL A 301 8.23 -23.62 7.65
N THR A 302 9.39 -23.12 7.23
CA THR A 302 10.57 -22.95 8.07
C THR A 302 11.03 -21.51 7.99
N ASN A 303 10.94 -20.79 9.11
CA ASN A 303 11.58 -19.49 9.27
C ASN A 303 13.04 -19.70 9.62
N VAL A 304 13.92 -18.99 8.94
CA VAL A 304 15.36 -19.04 9.14
C VAL A 304 15.90 -17.63 9.42
N ASP A 305 17.00 -17.56 10.14
CA ASP A 305 17.59 -16.29 10.56
C ASP A 305 18.27 -15.57 9.37
N GLU A 306 18.84 -16.34 8.45
CA GLU A 306 19.57 -15.83 7.29
C GLU A 306 18.92 -16.24 5.95
N ALA A 307 19.24 -15.49 4.89
CA ALA A 307 18.81 -15.85 3.55
C ALA A 307 19.35 -17.22 3.16
N ILE A 308 18.46 -18.10 2.66
CA ILE A 308 18.83 -19.46 2.26
C ILE A 308 19.69 -19.41 1.00
N PRO A 309 20.91 -19.97 1.02
CA PRO A 309 21.78 -20.01 -0.15
C PRO A 309 21.10 -20.75 -1.32
N PRO A 310 21.30 -20.30 -2.58
CA PRO A 310 20.75 -20.99 -3.74
C PRO A 310 21.16 -22.47 -3.83
N GLU A 311 22.37 -22.80 -3.38
CA GLU A 311 22.88 -24.17 -3.33
C GLU A 311 22.09 -25.05 -2.35
N ALA A 312 21.72 -24.49 -1.19
CA ALA A 312 20.88 -25.18 -0.21
C ALA A 312 19.48 -25.44 -0.75
N LEU A 313 18.88 -24.44 -1.43
CA LEU A 313 17.58 -24.60 -2.06
C LEU A 313 17.59 -25.66 -3.16
N ALA A 314 18.61 -25.66 -4.02
CA ALA A 314 18.76 -26.66 -5.08
C ALA A 314 18.90 -28.08 -4.51
N GLU A 315 19.63 -28.25 -3.41
CA GLU A 315 19.76 -29.55 -2.73
C GLU A 315 18.43 -30.02 -2.11
N ILE A 316 17.66 -29.10 -1.53
CA ILE A 316 16.31 -29.38 -1.02
C ILE A 316 15.37 -29.81 -2.17
N GLN A 317 15.39 -29.10 -3.30
CA GLN A 317 14.57 -29.40 -4.47
C GLN A 317 14.94 -30.74 -5.12
N ALA A 318 16.16 -31.23 -4.93
CA ALA A 318 16.60 -32.54 -5.43
C ALA A 318 16.14 -33.72 -4.56
N CYS A 319 15.53 -33.46 -3.39
CA CYS A 319 15.04 -34.50 -2.51
C CYS A 319 13.80 -35.18 -3.10
N VAL A 320 13.82 -36.51 -3.26
CA VAL A 320 12.73 -37.30 -3.88
C VAL A 320 11.37 -37.11 -3.19
N ALA A 321 11.37 -36.87 -1.88
CA ALA A 321 10.14 -36.66 -1.13
C ALA A 321 9.56 -35.25 -1.28
N VAL A 322 10.34 -34.29 -1.78
CA VAL A 322 9.97 -32.89 -1.95
C VAL A 322 9.45 -32.69 -3.37
N GLU A 323 8.18 -32.34 -3.50
CA GLU A 323 7.60 -31.97 -4.79
C GLU A 323 7.97 -30.54 -5.16
N HIS A 324 7.89 -29.63 -4.18
CA HIS A 324 8.21 -28.22 -4.37
C HIS A 324 8.93 -27.66 -3.14
N ALA A 325 9.93 -26.81 -3.38
CA ALA A 325 10.58 -26.02 -2.33
C ALA A 325 10.98 -24.66 -2.85
N PHE A 326 10.78 -23.63 -2.04
CA PHE A 326 11.10 -22.25 -2.40
C PHE A 326 11.20 -21.34 -1.18
N VAL A 327 11.79 -20.17 -1.41
CA VAL A 327 12.15 -19.22 -0.36
C VAL A 327 11.42 -17.91 -0.59
N VAL A 328 10.85 -17.35 0.47
CA VAL A 328 10.18 -16.06 0.48
C VAL A 328 10.90 -15.18 1.51
N SER A 329 11.18 -13.93 1.16
CA SER A 329 11.68 -12.93 2.13
C SER A 329 10.55 -12.00 2.52
N LEU A 330 10.20 -12.00 3.80
CA LEU A 330 9.15 -11.22 4.42
C LEU A 330 9.76 -10.14 5.32
N PRO A 331 9.03 -9.04 5.60
CA PRO A 331 9.44 -8.11 6.64
C PRO A 331 9.69 -8.83 7.97
N PRO A 332 10.66 -8.39 8.79
CA PRO A 332 10.78 -8.91 10.14
C PRO A 332 9.52 -8.59 10.94
N PHE A 333 9.15 -9.51 11.84
CA PHE A 333 8.18 -9.24 12.89
C PHE A 333 8.95 -8.51 13.98
N ASP A 334 8.87 -7.17 14.06
CA ASP A 334 9.51 -6.42 15.14
C ASP A 334 8.90 -6.86 16.47
N ALA A 335 9.65 -7.70 17.20
CA ALA A 335 9.23 -8.29 18.44
C ALA A 335 9.60 -7.36 19.62
N GLU A 336 8.82 -6.31 19.85
CA GLU A 336 8.52 -5.91 21.22
C GLU A 336 7.04 -5.50 21.32
N PRO A 337 6.18 -6.37 21.88
CA PRO A 337 4.87 -5.94 22.33
C PRO A 337 5.03 -5.11 23.61
N ASP A 338 4.37 -3.94 23.66
CA ASP A 338 4.09 -3.24 24.91
C ASP A 338 3.44 -4.24 25.89
N PRO A 339 4.04 -4.50 27.08
CA PRO A 339 3.53 -5.48 28.04
C PRO A 339 2.07 -5.24 28.45
N VAL A 340 1.55 -4.03 28.24
CA VAL A 340 0.16 -3.66 28.54
C VAL A 340 -0.83 -4.33 27.58
N ALA A 341 -0.46 -4.57 26.30
CA ALA A 341 -1.37 -5.10 25.28
C ALA A 341 -1.65 -6.62 25.42
N LEU A 342 -0.66 -7.41 25.87
CA LEU A 342 -0.84 -8.86 26.07
C LEU A 342 -1.79 -9.19 27.22
N SER A 343 -1.88 -8.30 28.21
CA SER A 343 -2.80 -8.45 29.35
C SER A 343 -4.27 -8.34 28.93
N ALA A 344 -4.57 -7.54 27.90
CA ALA A 344 -5.93 -7.32 27.41
C ALA A 344 -6.48 -8.52 26.62
N ILE A 345 -5.64 -9.18 25.82
CA ILE A 345 -6.03 -10.37 25.03
C ILE A 345 -6.29 -11.57 25.95
N THR A 346 -5.49 -11.71 27.01
CA THR A 346 -5.65 -12.81 27.98
C THR A 346 -6.86 -12.58 28.91
N ALA A 347 -7.17 -11.33 29.27
CA ALA A 347 -8.32 -10.99 30.11
C ALA A 347 -9.67 -11.16 29.37
N ALA A 348 -9.74 -10.85 28.08
CA ALA A 348 -10.97 -11.02 27.29
C ALA A 348 -11.35 -12.50 27.08
N ALA A 349 -10.36 -13.41 26.99
CA ALA A 349 -10.61 -14.84 26.85
C ALA A 349 -11.05 -15.54 28.16
N ILE A 350 -10.71 -14.96 29.33
CA ILE A 350 -11.08 -15.50 30.64
C ILE A 350 -12.44 -14.95 31.12
N ALA A 351 -12.84 -13.75 30.70
CA ALA A 351 -14.13 -13.15 31.06
C ALA A 351 -15.33 -13.71 30.26
N ALA A 352 -15.09 -14.53 29.23
CA ALA A 352 -16.12 -15.16 28.38
C ALA A 352 -16.39 -16.64 28.71
N LYS A 353 -16.00 -17.11 29.91
CA LYS A 353 -16.38 -18.40 30.50
C LYS A 353 -17.07 -18.18 31.84
#